data_AF-A0A5F0K7P1-F1
#
_entry.id   AF-A0A5F0K7P1-F1
#
_cell.length_a   1.000
_cell.length_b   1.000
_cell.length_c   1.000
_cell.angle_alpha   90.00
_cell.angle_beta   90.00
_cell.angle_gamma   90.00
#
_symmetry.space_group_name_H-M   'P 1'
#
loop_
_entity.id
_entity.type
_entity.pdbx_description
1 polymer ?
#
loop_
_entity_poly.entity_id
_entity_poly.type
_entity_poly.pdbx_seq_one_letter_code
_entity_poly.pdbx_strand_id
1 'polypeptide(L)'
;MNKEIATKVFESLSSGIRLDVWRLLVKAGLEGLVAGQLASELDIAPNTLSFHLKAMLHAGLLSVEQEGRFLRYRANIPLMLDLIGYLTEECCAGHPEACGVMRAESGCSPHVLPAQPCCNKE
;
A
#
# COMPACT_ATOMS: atom_id res chain seq x y z
N MET A 1 -4.89 -3.88 -13.70
CA MET A 1 -5.93 -3.14 -12.94
C MET A 1 -6.62 -2.14 -13.89
N ASN A 2 -7.87 -1.74 -13.66
CA ASN A 2 -8.54 -0.71 -14.47
C ASN A 2 -8.61 0.66 -13.75
N LYS A 3 -8.98 1.71 -14.49
CA LYS A 3 -9.02 3.10 -14.00
C LYS A 3 -9.98 3.28 -12.82
N GLU A 4 -11.13 2.62 -12.85
CA GLU A 4 -12.17 2.73 -11.83
C GLU A 4 -11.66 2.24 -10.47
N ILE A 5 -11.01 1.07 -10.46
CA ILE A 5 -10.40 0.51 -9.24
C ILE A 5 -9.25 1.40 -8.76
N ALA A 6 -8.36 1.82 -9.66
CA ALA A 6 -7.22 2.67 -9.30
C ALA A 6 -7.69 3.99 -8.64
N THR A 7 -8.70 4.65 -9.24
CA THR A 7 -9.26 5.90 -8.73
C THR A 7 -9.85 5.72 -7.34
N LYS A 8 -10.61 4.63 -7.11
CA LYS A 8 -11.18 4.30 -5.79
C LYS A 8 -10.09 4.12 -4.72
N VAL A 9 -8.97 3.49 -5.08
CA VAL A 9 -7.84 3.31 -4.17
C VAL A 9 -7.19 4.67 -3.88
N PHE A 10 -6.97 5.52 -4.88
CA PHE A 10 -6.42 6.87 -4.69
C PHE A 10 -7.30 7.75 -3.81
N GLU A 11 -8.61 7.75 -4.02
CA GLU A 11 -9.57 8.49 -3.17
C GLU A 11 -9.47 8.05 -1.71
N SER A 12 -9.30 6.76 -1.46
CA SER A 12 -9.08 6.23 -0.11
C SER A 12 -7.72 6.63 0.44
N LEU A 13 -6.64 6.57 -0.34
CA LEU A 13 -5.31 6.97 0.14
C LEU A 13 -5.11 8.48 0.26
N SER A 14 -5.98 9.31 -0.33
CA SER A 14 -5.96 10.78 -0.20
C SER A 14 -6.47 11.25 1.19
N SER A 15 -5.89 10.71 2.25
CA SER A 15 -6.18 11.02 3.66
C SER A 15 -4.98 10.65 4.51
N GLY A 16 -4.45 11.61 5.29
CA GLY A 16 -3.30 11.39 6.16
C GLY A 16 -3.49 10.21 7.12
N ILE A 17 -4.63 10.15 7.81
CA ILE A 17 -4.96 9.05 8.73
C ILE A 17 -4.95 7.69 8.02
N ARG A 18 -5.52 7.59 6.82
CA ARG A 18 -5.56 6.31 6.09
C ARG A 18 -4.18 5.90 5.57
N LEU A 19 -3.32 6.86 5.23
CA LEU A 19 -1.92 6.59 4.91
C LEU A 19 -1.16 6.07 6.14
N ASP A 20 -1.38 6.66 7.32
CA ASP A 20 -0.74 6.20 8.55
C ASP A 20 -1.19 4.78 8.93
N VAL A 21 -2.49 4.50 8.85
CA VAL A 21 -3.05 3.15 9.03
C VAL A 21 -2.45 2.17 8.03
N TRP A 22 -2.39 2.53 6.74
CA TRP A 22 -1.80 1.70 5.70
C TRP A 22 -0.34 1.37 6.04
N ARG A 23 0.49 2.39 6.32
CA ARG A 23 1.92 2.20 6.62
C ARG A 23 2.14 1.35 7.86
N LEU A 24 1.34 1.54 8.90
CA LEU A 24 1.41 0.74 10.11
C LEU A 24 1.05 -0.73 9.84
N LEU A 25 0.02 -1.00 9.05
CA LEU A 25 -0.36 -2.36 8.67
C LEU A 25 0.63 -3.02 7.71
N VAL A 26 1.28 -2.27 6.81
CA VAL A 26 2.40 -2.76 6.00
C VAL A 26 3.56 -3.19 6.90
N LYS A 27 3.89 -2.37 7.91
CA LYS A 27 4.93 -2.69 8.90
C LYS A 27 4.58 -3.94 9.73
N ALA A 28 3.31 -4.13 10.09
CA ALA A 28 2.83 -5.31 10.82
C ALA A 28 2.83 -6.60 9.96
N GLY A 29 2.84 -6.46 8.63
CA GLY A 29 2.91 -7.59 7.71
C GLY A 29 1.72 -8.56 7.87
N LEU A 30 2.01 -9.85 7.73
CA LEU A 30 0.98 -10.91 7.78
C LEU A 30 0.36 -11.09 9.18
N GLU A 31 1.00 -10.60 10.23
CA GLU A 31 0.45 -10.65 11.59
C GLU A 31 -0.71 -9.67 11.78
N GLY A 32 -0.72 -8.56 11.02
CA GLY A 32 -1.74 -7.52 11.13
C GLY A 32 -1.87 -6.92 12.54
N LEU A 33 -2.93 -6.15 12.75
CA LEU A 33 -3.22 -5.52 14.04
C LEU A 33 -4.72 -5.51 14.31
N VAL A 34 -5.11 -5.64 15.58
CA VAL A 34 -6.51 -5.41 15.96
C VAL A 34 -6.83 -3.93 16.08
N ALA A 35 -8.10 -3.55 15.91
CA ALA A 35 -8.53 -2.14 15.94
C ALA A 35 -8.03 -1.36 17.17
N GLY A 36 -8.01 -1.98 18.35
CA GLY A 36 -7.50 -1.35 19.57
C GLY A 36 -6.01 -1.02 19.52
N GLN A 37 -5.19 -1.90 18.92
CA GLN A 37 -3.76 -1.65 18.73
C GLN A 37 -3.54 -0.51 17.73
N LEU A 38 -4.26 -0.51 16.60
CA LEU A 38 -4.21 0.58 15.63
C LEU A 38 -4.57 1.92 16.24
N ALA A 39 -5.63 1.97 17.06
CA ALA A 39 -6.06 3.18 17.75
C ALA A 39 -4.98 3.70 18.72
N SER A 40 -4.35 2.79 19.47
CA SER A 40 -3.31 3.13 20.44
C SER A 40 -2.01 3.60 19.77
N GLU A 41 -1.55 2.90 18.73
CA GLU A 41 -0.28 3.20 18.03
C GLU A 41 -0.35 4.52 17.25
N LEU A 42 -1.54 4.89 16.77
CA LEU A 42 -1.73 6.11 15.98
C LEU A 42 -2.32 7.28 16.80
N ASP A 43 -2.64 7.06 18.07
CA ASP A 43 -3.33 8.03 18.94
C ASP A 43 -4.64 8.55 18.31
N ILE A 44 -5.48 7.63 17.82
CA ILE A 44 -6.75 7.94 17.15
C ILE A 44 -7.93 7.40 17.96
N ALA A 45 -8.95 8.23 18.16
CA ALA A 45 -10.20 7.83 18.80
C ALA A 45 -10.85 6.62 18.06
N PRO A 46 -11.33 5.58 18.76
CA PRO A 46 -11.85 4.36 18.14
C PRO A 46 -12.97 4.57 17.10
N ASN A 47 -13.87 5.53 17.34
CA ASN A 47 -14.95 5.84 16.40
C ASN A 47 -14.42 6.44 15.10
N THR A 48 -13.45 7.35 15.19
CA THR A 48 -12.77 7.94 14.03
C THR A 48 -12.01 6.88 13.24
N LEU A 49 -11.25 6.03 13.93
CA LEU A 49 -10.52 4.93 13.28
C LEU A 49 -11.48 3.97 12.56
N SER A 50 -12.60 3.61 13.19
CA SER A 50 -13.59 2.69 12.59
C SER A 50 -14.18 3.24 11.29
N PHE A 51 -14.43 4.55 11.22
CA PHE A 51 -14.87 5.22 9.99
C PHE A 51 -13.82 5.08 8.87
N HIS A 52 -12.54 5.32 9.18
CA HIS A 52 -11.46 5.18 8.21
C HIS A 52 -11.24 3.73 7.77
N LEU A 53 -11.24 2.77 8.71
CA LEU A 53 -11.10 1.34 8.40
C LEU A 53 -12.24 0.85 7.49
N LYS A 54 -13.48 1.30 7.71
CA LYS A 54 -14.62 0.97 6.84
C LYS A 54 -14.41 1.50 5.42
N ALA A 55 -13.94 2.75 5.27
CA ALA A 55 -13.64 3.33 3.97
C ALA A 55 -12.51 2.57 3.24
N MET A 56 -11.45 2.20 3.97
CA MET A 56 -10.33 1.43 3.39
C MET A 56 -10.73 0.02 3.00
N LEU A 57 -11.55 -0.67 3.81
CA LEU A 57 -12.15 -1.97 3.45
C LEU A 57 -13.01 -1.86 2.20
N HIS A 58 -13.83 -0.81 2.09
CA HIS A 58 -14.64 -0.59 0.90
C HIS A 58 -13.78 -0.38 -0.37
N ALA A 59 -12.63 0.28 -0.23
CA ALA A 59 -11.65 0.43 -1.32
C ALA A 59 -10.82 -0.83 -1.61
N GLY A 60 -10.97 -1.90 -0.82
CA GLY A 60 -10.20 -3.14 -0.94
C GLY A 60 -8.77 -3.06 -0.39
N LEU A 61 -8.38 -1.93 0.19
CA LEU A 61 -7.03 -1.70 0.74
C LEU A 61 -6.71 -2.60 1.92
N LEU A 62 -7.72 -3.02 2.68
CA LEU A 62 -7.52 -3.86 3.85
C LEU A 62 -8.28 -5.17 3.70
N SER A 63 -7.81 -6.21 4.38
CA SER A 63 -8.64 -7.35 4.75
C SER A 63 -8.90 -7.29 6.26
N VAL A 64 -10.00 -7.92 6.67
CA VAL A 64 -10.37 -8.04 8.08
C VAL A 64 -10.79 -9.48 8.38
N GLU A 65 -10.35 -9.98 9.52
CA GLU A 65 -10.67 -11.30 10.03
C GLU A 65 -11.16 -11.18 11.47
N GLN A 66 -12.17 -11.98 11.82
CA GLN A 66 -12.69 -12.03 13.18
C GLN A 66 -11.92 -13.04 14.02
N GLU A 67 -11.30 -12.57 15.10
CA GLU A 67 -10.59 -13.38 16.09
C GLU A 67 -11.31 -13.27 17.44
N GLY A 68 -12.28 -14.16 17.65
CA GLY A 68 -13.17 -14.11 18.81
C GLY A 68 -13.98 -12.80 18.86
N ARG A 69 -13.66 -11.94 19.83
CA ARG A 69 -14.31 -10.63 20.01
C ARG A 69 -13.60 -9.48 19.29
N PHE A 70 -12.46 -9.74 18.67
CA PHE A 70 -11.64 -8.73 18.02
C PHE A 70 -11.71 -8.84 16.50
N LEU A 71 -11.50 -7.72 15.82
CA LEU A 71 -11.29 -7.66 14.38
C LEU A 71 -9.82 -7.34 14.12
N ARG A 72 -9.15 -8.22 13.38
CA ARG A 72 -7.77 -8.06 12.95
C ARG A 72 -7.70 -7.60 11.51
N TYR A 73 -6.96 -6.54 11.28
CA TYR A 73 -6.81 -5.89 9.97
C TYR A 73 -5.43 -6.18 9.42
N ARG A 74 -5.36 -6.36 8.09
CA ARG A 74 -4.11 -6.53 7.34
C ARG A 74 -4.14 -5.67 6.09
N ALA A 75 -2.97 -5.19 5.68
CA ALA A 75 -2.84 -4.49 4.41
C ALA A 75 -3.00 -5.47 3.24
N ASN A 76 -3.81 -5.12 2.25
CA ASN A 76 -3.92 -5.87 1.00
C ASN A 76 -2.75 -5.49 0.08
N ILE A 77 -1.57 -6.05 0.38
CA ILE A 77 -0.35 -5.83 -0.42
C ILE A 77 -0.52 -6.25 -1.89
N PRO A 78 -1.17 -7.38 -2.24
CA PRO A 78 -1.44 -7.72 -3.64
C PRO A 78 -2.14 -6.59 -4.42
N LEU A 79 -3.20 -5.99 -3.86
CA LEU A 79 -3.87 -4.86 -4.50
C LEU A 79 -2.94 -3.66 -4.72
N MET A 80 -2.07 -3.37 -3.75
CA MET A 80 -1.11 -2.28 -3.89
C MET A 80 -0.05 -2.57 -4.96
N LEU A 81 0.40 -3.81 -5.10
CA LEU A 81 1.31 -4.22 -6.16
C LEU A 81 0.65 -4.07 -7.54
N ASP A 82 -0.62 -4.44 -7.67
CA ASP A 82 -1.40 -4.23 -8.89
C ASP A 82 -1.55 -2.74 -9.23
N LEU A 83 -1.74 -1.88 -8.22
CA LEU A 83 -1.83 -0.43 -8.38
C LEU A 83 -0.50 0.17 -8.84
N ILE A 84 0.62 -0.25 -8.24
CA ILE A 84 1.96 0.17 -8.66
C ILE A 84 2.21 -0.28 -10.10
N GLY A 85 1.89 -1.54 -10.42
CA GLY A 85 1.98 -2.08 -11.76
C GLY A 85 1.20 -1.24 -12.77
N TYR A 86 -0.05 -0.89 -12.47
CA TYR A 86 -0.88 0.00 -13.30
C TYR A 86 -0.26 1.38 -13.53
N LEU A 87 0.36 1.97 -12.50
CA LEU A 87 1.03 3.27 -12.63
C LEU A 87 2.31 3.21 -13.48
N THR A 88 2.94 2.05 -13.57
CA THR A 88 4.23 1.87 -14.23
C THR A 88 4.16 1.01 -15.50
N GLU A 89 2.97 0.60 -15.96
CA GLU A 89 2.78 -0.32 -17.08
C GLU A 89 3.42 0.21 -18.38
N GLU A 90 3.35 1.52 -18.58
CA GLU A 90 3.93 2.23 -19.73
C GLU A 90 5.28 2.89 -19.41
N CYS A 91 5.93 2.49 -18.30
CA CYS A 91 7.19 3.08 -17.87
C CYS A 91 8.27 2.90 -18.93
N CYS A 92 9.04 3.97 -19.17
CA CYS A 92 10.11 4.01 -20.15
C CYS A 92 9.67 3.79 -21.60
N ALA A 93 8.37 3.70 -21.91
CA ALA A 93 7.83 3.59 -23.28
C ALA A 93 8.52 2.51 -24.14
N GLY A 94 8.94 1.39 -23.54
CA GLY A 94 9.68 0.31 -24.21
C GLY A 94 11.21 0.48 -24.26
N HIS A 95 11.76 1.49 -23.57
CA HIS A 95 13.20 1.79 -23.47
C HIS A 95 13.75 1.49 -22.06
N PRO A 96 13.93 0.21 -21.67
CA PRO A 96 14.35 -0.16 -20.31
C PRO A 96 15.66 0.51 -19.85
N GLU A 97 16.53 0.92 -20.77
CA GLU A 97 17.74 1.69 -20.49
C GLU A 97 17.46 3.05 -19.82
N ALA A 98 16.33 3.69 -20.14
CA ALA A 98 15.93 4.97 -19.56
C ALA A 98 15.51 4.82 -18.08
N CYS A 99 15.07 3.62 -17.67
CA CYS A 99 14.67 3.36 -16.30
C CYS A 99 15.86 3.48 -15.33
N GLY A 100 17.09 3.24 -15.78
CA GLY A 100 18.30 3.39 -14.97
C GLY A 100 18.55 4.85 -14.55
N VAL A 101 18.30 5.80 -15.44
CA VAL A 101 18.46 7.25 -15.16
C VAL A 101 17.41 7.71 -14.15
N MET A 102 16.12 7.45 -14.42
CA MET A 102 15.03 7.84 -13.51
C MET A 102 15.20 7.24 -12.12
N ARG A 103 15.74 6.02 -12.03
CA ARG A 103 16.04 5.38 -10.76
C ARG A 103 17.19 6.07 -10.02
N ALA A 104 18.26 6.46 -10.71
CA ALA A 104 19.39 7.18 -10.12
C ALA A 104 18.98 8.56 -9.58
N GLU A 105 18.00 9.21 -10.22
CA GLU A 105 17.43 10.49 -9.78
C GLU A 105 16.40 10.33 -8.65
N SER A 106 15.86 9.12 -8.45
CA SER A 106 14.86 8.88 -7.43
C SER A 106 15.46 8.85 -6.01
N GLY A 107 14.73 9.39 -5.04
CA GLY A 107 15.05 9.25 -3.61
C GLY A 107 14.69 7.89 -3.00
N CYS A 108 14.29 6.91 -3.81
CA CYS A 108 13.91 5.59 -3.32
C CYS A 108 15.14 4.83 -2.81
N SER A 109 15.03 4.24 -1.62
CA SER A 109 16.11 3.41 -1.08
C SER A 109 16.40 2.22 -2.01
N PRO A 110 17.68 1.88 -2.25
CA PRO A 110 18.07 0.69 -3.01
C PRO A 110 17.52 -0.62 -2.43
N HIS A 111 17.09 -0.63 -1.16
CA HIS A 111 16.44 -1.79 -0.55
C HIS A 111 14.98 -1.99 -1.00
N VAL A 112 14.28 -0.91 -1.34
CA VAL A 112 12.85 -0.95 -1.73
C VAL A 112 12.71 -1.30 -3.20
N LEU A 113 13.52 -0.67 -4.03
CA LEU A 113 13.69 -1.06 -5.43
C LEU A 113 15.07 -1.70 -5.51
N PRO A 114 15.28 -3.01 -5.41
CA PRO A 114 16.59 -3.61 -5.70
C PRO A 114 16.96 -3.36 -7.17
N ALA A 115 18.25 -3.29 -7.48
CA ALA A 115 18.69 -3.24 -8.88
C ALA A 115 18.25 -4.54 -9.55
N GLN A 116 17.45 -4.46 -10.61
CA GLN A 116 17.16 -5.66 -11.38
C GLN A 116 18.44 -6.14 -12.09
N PRO A 117 18.72 -7.46 -12.09
CA PRO A 117 19.81 -8.04 -12.88
C PRO A 117 19.59 -7.95 -14.41
N CYS A 118 18.48 -7.35 -14.87
CA CYS A 118 18.11 -7.20 -16.28
C CYS A 118 19.09 -6.34 -17.13
N CYS A 119 20.15 -5.79 -16.53
CA CYS A 119 21.24 -5.12 -17.23
C CYS A 119 22.58 -5.88 -17.20
N ASN A 120 22.58 -7.16 -16.81
CA ASN A 120 23.72 -8.04 -17.04
C ASN A 120 23.44 -8.94 -18.24
N LYS A 121 24.06 -8.53 -19.35
CA LYS A 121 24.34 -9.27 -20.58
C LYS A 121 24.47 -10.79 -20.38
N GLU A 122 23.79 -11.56 -21.24
CA GLU A 122 24.44 -12.43 -22.22
C GLU A 122 23.92 -12.09 -23.62
#